data_AF-A0A4R8DRP8-F1
#
_entry.id   AF-A0A4R8DRP8-F1
#
_cell.length_a   1.000
_cell.length_b   1.000
_cell.length_c   1.000
_cell.angle_alpha   90.00
_cell.angle_beta   90.00
_cell.angle_gamma   90.00
#
_symmetry.space_group_name_H-M   'P 1'
#
loop_
_entity.id
_entity.type
_entity.pdbx_description
1 polymer ?
#
loop_
_entity_poly.entity_id
_entity_poly.type
_entity_poly.pdbx_seq_one_letter_code
_entity_poly.pdbx_strand_id
1 'polypeptide(L)'
;MTQEKIEKYRLAAEDGSLPDGENPLFLFSTTSTNLLAKLLAKEFNVLDLVRMELANRGVNEKGQWIGFKTAQKKRRSQGKTKGI
;
A
#
# COMPACT_ATOMS: atom_id res chain seq x y z
N MET A 1 -0.98 -5.84 12.62
CA MET A 1 -0.94 -7.23 12.12
C MET A 1 -0.71 -8.14 13.32
N THR A 2 -1.41 -9.27 13.44
CA THR A 2 -1.25 -10.21 14.56
C THR A 2 -0.09 -11.18 14.29
N GLN A 3 0.48 -11.79 15.34
CA GLN A 3 1.56 -12.78 15.21
C GLN A 3 1.13 -13.99 14.36
N GLU A 4 -0.07 -14.50 14.59
CA GLU A 4 -0.66 -15.58 13.79
C GLU A 4 -0.69 -15.25 12.29
N LYS A 5 -1.07 -14.02 11.93
CA LYS A 5 -1.12 -13.59 10.54
C LYS A 5 0.28 -13.46 9.92
N ILE A 6 1.28 -13.03 10.70
CA ILE A 6 2.68 -13.01 10.25
C ILE A 6 3.15 -14.43 9.97
N GLU A 7 2.87 -15.35 10.88
CA GLU A 7 3.31 -16.73 10.75
C GLU A 7 2.69 -17.41 9.54
N LYS A 8 1.41 -17.17 9.28
CA LYS A 8 0.75 -17.63 8.05
C LYS A 8 1.47 -17.16 6.79
N TYR A 9 1.93 -15.91 6.73
CA TYR A 9 2.67 -15.41 5.57
C TYR A 9 4.08 -16.00 5.45
N ARG A 10 4.73 -16.33 6.58
CA ARG A 10 6.03 -17.01 6.56
C ARG A 10 5.93 -18.42 6.02
N LEU A 11 5.00 -19.23 6.56
CA LEU A 11 4.77 -20.60 6.10
C LEU A 11 4.44 -20.64 4.60
N ALA A 12 3.58 -19.73 4.13
CA ALA A 12 3.23 -19.63 2.72
C ALA A 12 4.39 -19.16 1.81
N ALA A 13 5.34 -18.40 2.36
CA ALA A 13 6.56 -18.03 1.62
C ALA A 13 7.57 -19.20 1.59
N GLU A 14 7.70 -19.94 2.69
CA GLU A 14 8.59 -21.11 2.81
C GLU A 14 8.17 -22.26 1.89
N ASP A 15 6.86 -22.52 1.77
CA ASP A 15 6.32 -23.54 0.86
C ASP A 15 6.18 -23.09 -0.60
N GLY A 16 6.44 -21.81 -0.87
CA GLY A 16 6.39 -21.19 -2.21
C GLY A 16 4.99 -20.85 -2.72
N SER A 17 3.94 -21.00 -1.91
CA SER A 17 2.56 -20.65 -2.28
C SER A 17 2.29 -19.14 -2.33
N LEU A 18 3.16 -18.32 -1.72
CA LEU A 18 3.08 -16.85 -1.74
C LEU A 18 4.30 -16.23 -2.44
N PRO A 19 4.12 -15.65 -3.65
CA PRO A 19 5.19 -14.92 -4.32
C PRO A 19 5.65 -13.69 -3.52
N ASP A 20 6.96 -13.39 -3.57
CA ASP A 20 7.56 -12.26 -2.85
C ASP A 20 6.86 -10.92 -3.14
N GLY A 21 6.48 -10.69 -4.40
CA GLY A 21 5.79 -9.46 -4.82
C GLY A 21 4.39 -9.27 -4.22
N GLU A 22 3.77 -10.35 -3.74
CA GLU A 22 2.47 -10.35 -3.08
C GLU A 22 2.60 -10.53 -1.56
N ASN A 23 3.83 -10.72 -1.04
CA ASN A 23 4.07 -10.93 0.37
C ASN A 23 4.15 -9.59 1.13
N PRO A 24 3.19 -9.29 2.04
CA PRO A 24 3.19 -8.02 2.77
C PRO A 24 4.38 -7.88 3.74
N LEU A 25 5.05 -8.97 4.10
CA LEU A 25 6.25 -8.92 4.93
C LEU A 25 7.42 -8.24 4.20
N PHE A 26 7.42 -8.26 2.88
CA PHE A 26 8.45 -7.63 2.05
C PHE A 26 8.07 -6.25 1.53
N LEU A 27 6.90 -5.72 1.90
CA LEU A 27 6.41 -4.42 1.42
C LEU A 27 7.41 -3.28 1.61
N PHE A 28 8.21 -3.32 2.67
CA PHE A 28 9.19 -2.29 3.00
C PHE A 28 10.64 -2.77 2.95
N SER A 29 10.93 -3.92 2.33
CA SER A 29 12.28 -4.53 2.31
C SER A 29 13.34 -3.63 1.64
N THR A 30 12.93 -2.79 0.70
CA THR A 30 13.79 -1.82 -0.02
C THR A 30 13.59 -0.38 0.44
N THR A 31 12.75 -0.14 1.45
CA THR A 31 12.46 1.22 1.96
C THR A 31 13.53 1.64 2.97
N SER A 32 14.09 2.84 2.80
CA SER A 32 15.13 3.34 3.71
C SER A 32 14.62 3.47 5.15
N THR A 33 15.50 3.19 6.13
CA THR A 33 15.20 3.31 7.56
C THR A 33 14.70 4.70 7.95
N ASN A 34 15.24 5.76 7.36
CA ASN A 34 14.80 7.13 7.64
C ASN A 34 13.33 7.33 7.24
N LEU A 35 12.93 6.88 6.05
CA LEU A 35 11.54 6.98 5.62
C LEU A 35 10.59 6.16 6.50
N LEU A 36 11.03 5.00 7.00
CA LEU A 36 10.25 4.20 7.96
C LEU A 36 10.07 4.92 9.29
N ALA A 37 11.11 5.58 9.80
CA ALA A 37 11.02 6.41 11.00
C ALA A 37 10.06 7.58 10.82
N LYS A 38 10.11 8.26 9.67
CA LYS A 38 9.20 9.37 9.33
C LYS A 38 7.75 8.92 9.18
N LEU A 39 7.52 7.74 8.61
CA LEU A 39 6.22 7.09 8.55
C LEU A 39 5.65 6.84 9.95
N LEU A 40 6.48 6.32 10.85
CA LEU A 40 6.08 6.07 12.24
C LEU A 40 5.77 7.38 12.99
N ALA A 41 6.56 8.43 12.73
CA ALA A 41 6.37 9.77 13.26
C ALA A 41 5.17 10.52 12.64
N LYS A 42 4.47 9.92 11.66
CA LYS A 42 3.33 10.51 10.93
C LYS A 42 3.68 11.81 10.19
N GLU A 43 4.94 11.99 9.78
CA GLU A 43 5.35 13.15 8.96
C GLU A 43 4.67 13.17 7.58
N PHE A 44 4.23 12.01 7.10
CA PHE A 44 3.38 11.88 5.93
C PHE A 44 2.46 10.66 6.05
N ASN A 45 1.33 10.71 5.35
CA ASN A 45 0.33 9.66 5.37
C ASN A 45 0.60 8.60 4.29
N VAL A 46 1.01 7.40 4.70
CA VAL A 46 1.28 6.27 3.78
C VAL A 46 0.08 5.94 2.89
N LEU A 47 -1.15 6.10 3.38
CA LEU A 47 -2.34 5.79 2.59
C LEU A 47 -2.51 6.74 1.41
N ASP A 48 -2.01 7.96 1.50
CA ASP A 48 -2.08 8.91 0.37
C ASP A 48 -1.05 8.54 -0.70
N LEU A 49 0.12 8.01 -0.31
CA LEU A 49 1.09 7.43 -1.25
C LEU A 49 0.53 6.18 -1.93
N VAL A 50 -0.13 5.29 -1.17
CA VAL A 50 -0.79 4.09 -1.74
C VAL A 50 -1.87 4.50 -2.73
N ARG A 51 -2.74 5.46 -2.40
CA ARG A 51 -3.78 5.96 -3.32
C ARG A 51 -3.18 6.62 -4.56
N MET A 52 -2.07 7.36 -4.41
CA MET A 52 -1.33 7.93 -5.53
C MET A 52 -0.86 6.83 -6.47
N GLU A 53 -0.27 5.78 -5.93
CA GLU A 53 0.26 4.69 -6.72
C GLU A 53 -0.85 3.87 -7.42
N LEU A 54 -1.95 3.57 -6.73
CA LEU A 54 -3.13 2.95 -7.33
C LEU A 54 -3.69 3.81 -8.49
N ALA A 55 -3.75 5.12 -8.32
CA ALA A 55 -4.21 6.03 -9.36
C ALA A 55 -3.26 6.08 -10.56
N ASN A 56 -1.94 6.04 -10.32
CA ASN A 56 -0.92 5.96 -11.37
C ASN A 56 -1.03 4.64 -12.15
N ARG A 57 -1.48 3.57 -11.50
CA ARG A 57 -1.78 2.27 -12.11
C ARG A 57 -3.18 2.16 -12.71
N GLY A 58 -3.97 3.25 -12.71
CA GLY A 58 -5.31 3.27 -13.29
C GLY A 58 -6.36 2.43 -12.55
N VAL A 59 -6.08 2.02 -11.31
CA VAL A 59 -6.96 1.18 -10.49
C VAL A 59 -7.60 1.98 -9.34
N ASN A 60 -8.73 1.46 -8.84
CA ASN A 60 -9.43 2.01 -7.67
C ASN A 60 -8.91 1.39 -6.34
N GLU A 61 -9.49 1.79 -5.20
CA GLU A 61 -9.14 1.26 -3.87
C GLU A 61 -9.44 -0.24 -3.67
N LYS A 62 -10.20 -0.85 -4.58
CA LYS A 62 -10.46 -2.30 -4.62
C LYS A 62 -9.50 -3.04 -5.58
N GLY A 63 -8.51 -2.35 -6.17
CA GLY A 63 -7.60 -2.92 -7.16
C GLY A 63 -8.22 -3.09 -8.56
N GLN A 64 -9.43 -2.58 -8.81
CA GLN A 64 -10.10 -2.77 -10.10
C GLN A 64 -9.67 -1.68 -11.09
N TRP A 65 -9.38 -2.06 -12.32
CA TRP A 65 -9.05 -1.12 -13.40
C TRP A 65 -10.25 -0.22 -13.74
N ILE A 66 -10.03 1.09 -13.72
CA ILE A 66 -11.02 2.13 -14.06
C ILE A 66 -10.48 3.17 -15.05
N GLY A 67 -9.24 2.99 -15.51
CA GLY A 67 -8.51 3.90 -16.39
C GLY A 67 -7.85 5.07 -15.65
N PHE A 68 -6.69 5.51 -16.17
CA PHE A 68 -5.83 6.52 -15.53
C PHE A 68 -6.57 7.83 -15.20
N LYS A 69 -7.32 8.40 -16.15
CA LYS A 69 -8.05 9.66 -15.94
C LYS A 69 -9.06 9.56 -14.81
N THR A 70 -9.84 8.47 -14.79
CA THR A 70 -10.86 8.22 -13.76
C THR A 70 -10.22 8.02 -12.40
N ALA A 71 -9.15 7.22 -12.33
CA ALA A 71 -8.44 6.94 -11.09
C ALA A 71 -7.83 8.21 -10.47
N GLN A 72 -7.19 9.05 -11.30
CA GLN A 72 -6.65 10.33 -10.85
C GLN A 72 -7.76 11.30 -10.39
N LYS A 73 -8.90 11.34 -11.09
CA LYS A 73 -10.06 12.15 -10.66
C LYS A 73 -10.56 11.69 -9.28
N LYS A 74 -10.73 10.38 -9.07
CA LYS A 74 -11.17 9.81 -7.79
C LYS A 74 -10.20 10.14 -6.65
N ARG A 75 -8.90 9.99 -6.86
CA ARG A 75 -7.87 10.35 -5.86
C ARG A 75 -7.99 11.81 -5.43
N ARG A 76 -8.11 12.73 -6.39
CA ARG A 76 -8.23 14.17 -6.15
C ARG A 76 -9.51 14.53 -5.39
N SER A 77 -10.62 13.84 -5.64
CA SER A 77 -11.86 14.05 -4.90
C SER A 77 -11.80 13.53 -3.46
N GLN A 78 -11.10 12.42 -3.21
CA GLN A 78 -10.96 11.84 -1.87
C GLN A 78 -10.06 12.66 -0.94
N GLY A 79 -9.07 13.38 -1.49
CA GLY A 79 -8.24 14.31 -0.73
C GLY A 79 -8.97 15.56 -0.23
N LYS A 80 -10.15 15.89 -0.79
CA LYS A 80 -10.96 17.05 -0.38
C LYS A 80 -11.87 16.78 0.82
N THR A 81 -12.15 15.52 1.13
CA THR A 81 -13.12 15.14 2.18
C THR A 81 -12.49 14.92 3.57
N LYS A 82 -11.16 14.99 3.69
CA LYS A 82 -10.43 14.82 4.97
C LYS A 82 -9.72 16.10 5.43
N GLY A 83 -10.29 17.25 5.12
CA GLY A 83 -9.86 18.56 5.62
C GLY A 83 -10.99 19.24 6.39
N ILE A 84 -11.32 18.71 7.57
CA ILE A 84 -11.95 19.40 8.70
C ILE A 84 -11.30 18.82 9.96
#